data_AF-A0A543NNZ5-F1
#
_entry.id   AF-A0A543NNZ5-F1
#
_cell.length_a   1.000
_cell.length_b   1.000
_cell.length_c   1.000
_cell.angle_alpha   90.00
_cell.angle_beta   90.00
_cell.angle_gamma   90.00
#
_symmetry.space_group_name_H-M   'P 1'
#
loop_
_entity.id
_entity.type
_entity.pdbx_description
1 polymer ?
#
loop_
_entity_poly.entity_id
_entity_poly.type
_entity_poly.pdbx_seq_one_letter_code
_entity_poly.pdbx_strand_id
1 'polypeptide(L)'
;MTTPQPDPPPVFPDVEALLVEFLSQRPELEGVDVGVEPAQPWPPDRPVLIVTRTGGSFTHYQRLDTALVRVASHANGRTEAHRNARVVRALLGTLVGSTRPGARVHDVAEEQGPALEPDEDHPGTPRYTLRQRITVSPGPDADPKSRESRKAFHSQ
;
A
#
# COMPACT_ATOMS: atom_id res chain seq x y z
N MET A 1 9.70 16.18 41.96
CA MET A 1 9.76 14.91 41.20
C MET A 1 9.01 15.16 39.91
N THR A 2 9.71 15.37 38.80
CA THR A 2 9.08 15.57 37.50
C THR A 2 8.81 14.19 36.92
N THR A 3 7.53 13.84 36.73
CA THR A 3 7.15 12.60 36.05
C THR A 3 7.79 12.62 34.66
N PRO A 4 8.55 11.59 34.24
CA PRO A 4 9.05 11.54 32.88
C PRO A 4 7.86 11.60 31.94
N GLN A 5 7.85 12.59 31.05
CA GLN A 5 6.82 12.69 30.02
C GLN A 5 6.98 11.46 29.11
N PRO A 6 5.90 10.70 28.82
CA PRO A 6 6.01 9.58 27.92
C PRO A 6 6.46 10.05 26.54
N ASP A 7 7.29 9.23 25.88
CA ASP A 7 7.65 9.46 24.49
C ASP A 7 6.38 9.53 23.62
N PRO A 8 6.34 10.40 22.60
CA PRO A 8 5.22 10.45 21.69
C PRO A 8 5.00 9.07 21.05
N PRO A 9 3.74 8.60 20.91
CA PRO A 9 3.47 7.30 20.32
C PRO A 9 3.93 7.27 18.87
N PRO A 10 4.51 6.14 18.39
CA PRO A 10 4.86 6.01 16.99
C PRO A 10 3.59 6.04 16.13
N VAL A 11 3.66 6.71 14.99
CA VAL A 11 2.57 6.74 14.00
C VAL A 11 2.65 5.48 13.15
N PHE A 12 1.52 4.79 12.97
CA PHE A 12 1.46 3.64 12.07
C PHE A 12 1.64 4.07 10.61
N PRO A 13 2.31 3.26 9.79
CA PRO A 13 2.47 3.58 8.38
C PRO A 13 1.13 3.70 7.66
N ASP A 14 1.04 4.66 6.76
CA ASP A 14 -0.02 4.70 5.76
C ASP A 14 0.28 3.62 4.71
N VAL A 15 -0.43 2.49 4.82
CA VAL A 15 -0.26 1.35 3.91
C VAL A 15 -0.74 1.67 2.50
N GLU A 16 -1.76 2.51 2.32
CA GLU A 16 -2.23 2.87 0.99
C GLU A 16 -1.17 3.71 0.27
N ALA A 17 -0.66 4.75 0.94
CA ALA A 17 0.43 5.57 0.41
C ALA A 17 1.69 4.75 0.10
N LEU A 18 2.06 3.81 0.99
CA LEU A 18 3.20 2.90 0.78
C LEU A 18 3.04 2.08 -0.50
N LEU A 19 1.84 1.52 -0.72
CA LEU A 19 1.57 0.69 -1.89
C LEU A 19 1.47 1.50 -3.16
N VAL A 20 0.84 2.69 -3.12
CA VAL A 20 0.81 3.61 -4.25
C VAL A 20 2.23 4.00 -4.64
N GLU A 21 3.06 4.43 -3.69
CA GLU A 21 4.47 4.76 -3.96
C GLU A 21 5.21 3.57 -4.59
N PHE A 22 5.06 2.38 -4.01
CA PHE A 22 5.71 1.18 -4.53
C PHE A 22 5.30 0.86 -5.95
N LEU A 23 4.00 0.80 -6.22
CA LEU A 23 3.43 0.37 -7.50
C LEU A 23 3.68 1.41 -8.61
N SER A 24 3.58 2.71 -8.31
CA SER A 24 3.85 3.79 -9.26
C SER A 24 5.30 3.82 -9.76
N GLN A 25 6.23 3.25 -9.02
CA GLN A 25 7.66 3.18 -9.39
C GLN A 25 8.00 1.92 -10.21
N ARG A 26 7.01 1.09 -10.57
CA ARG A 26 7.25 -0.20 -11.23
C ARG A 26 7.25 -0.07 -12.74
N PRO A 27 8.34 -0.45 -13.43
CA PRO A 27 8.36 -0.45 -14.89
C PRO A 27 7.34 -1.44 -15.49
N GLU A 28 6.95 -2.48 -14.76
CA GLU A 28 5.94 -3.44 -15.21
C GLU A 28 4.52 -2.83 -15.31
N LEU A 29 4.32 -1.67 -14.68
CA LEU A 29 3.09 -0.89 -14.64
C LEU A 29 3.26 0.46 -15.37
N GLU A 30 4.24 0.58 -16.26
CA GLU A 30 4.38 1.79 -17.08
C GLU A 30 3.08 2.09 -17.84
N GLY A 31 2.63 3.34 -17.79
CA GLY A 31 1.37 3.80 -18.39
C GLY A 31 0.11 3.45 -17.59
N VAL A 32 0.24 2.89 -16.39
CA VAL A 32 -0.87 2.63 -15.46
C VAL A 32 -0.87 3.68 -14.35
N ASP A 33 -1.97 4.39 -14.19
CA ASP A 33 -2.13 5.36 -13.10
C ASP A 33 -2.42 4.61 -11.80
N VAL A 34 -1.77 4.99 -10.70
CA VAL A 34 -1.96 4.33 -9.39
C VAL A 34 -2.33 5.37 -8.34
N GLY A 35 -3.40 5.12 -7.60
CA GLY A 35 -3.88 6.03 -6.57
C GLY A 35 -4.82 5.36 -5.58
N VAL A 36 -5.37 6.15 -4.68
CA VAL A 36 -6.39 5.72 -3.69
C VAL A 36 -7.81 6.11 -4.10
N GLU A 37 -7.92 6.98 -5.11
CA GLU A 37 -9.18 7.44 -5.69
C GLU A 37 -9.20 7.12 -7.19
N PRO A 38 -10.40 6.95 -7.78
CA PRO A 38 -10.54 6.89 -9.24
C PRO A 38 -9.97 8.14 -9.89
N ALA A 39 -9.13 7.95 -10.92
CA ALA A 39 -8.72 9.05 -11.78
C ALA A 39 -9.95 9.67 -12.47
N GLN A 40 -9.93 10.99 -12.63
CA GLN A 40 -10.96 11.74 -13.36
C GLN A 40 -10.38 12.33 -14.64
N PRO A 41 -11.12 12.33 -15.77
CA PRO A 41 -12.50 11.88 -15.93
C PRO A 41 -12.65 10.35 -16.06
N TRP A 42 -13.89 9.84 -15.92
CA TRP A 42 -14.22 8.42 -16.12
C TRP A 42 -15.10 8.21 -17.38
N PRO A 43 -14.92 7.12 -18.17
CA PRO A 43 -13.91 6.06 -18.04
C PRO A 43 -12.49 6.59 -18.24
N PRO A 44 -11.49 5.97 -17.60
CA PRO A 44 -10.14 6.49 -17.66
C PRO A 44 -9.55 6.25 -19.05
N ASP A 45 -8.80 7.22 -19.56
CA ASP A 45 -8.08 7.11 -20.84
C ASP A 45 -6.93 6.09 -20.76
N ARG A 46 -6.39 5.90 -19.55
CA ARG A 46 -5.34 4.93 -19.21
C ARG A 46 -5.84 3.89 -18.21
N PRO A 47 -5.21 2.71 -18.14
CA PRO A 47 -5.49 1.78 -17.05
C PRO A 47 -5.20 2.44 -15.69
N VAL A 48 -6.03 2.15 -14.70
CA VAL A 48 -5.88 2.66 -13.34
C VAL A 48 -5.90 1.55 -12.31
N LEU A 49 -5.07 1.69 -11.28
CA LEU A 49 -5.04 0.87 -10.09
C LEU A 49 -5.50 1.71 -8.90
N ILE A 50 -6.58 1.28 -8.27
CA ILE A 50 -7.13 1.91 -7.07
C ILE A 50 -6.78 1.03 -5.88
N VAL A 51 -5.94 1.54 -4.99
CA VAL A 51 -5.57 0.90 -3.73
C VAL A 51 -6.52 1.39 -2.65
N THR A 52 -7.17 0.47 -1.95
CA THR A 52 -8.10 0.81 -0.87
C THR A 52 -7.84 -0.05 0.34
N ARG A 53 -7.60 0.55 1.50
CA ARG A 53 -7.65 -0.15 2.78
C ARG A 53 -9.11 -0.45 3.12
N THR A 54 -9.42 -1.73 3.32
CA THR A 54 -10.77 -2.20 3.63
C THR A 54 -10.93 -2.63 5.09
N GLY A 55 -9.85 -2.59 5.88
CA GLY A 55 -9.87 -2.94 7.29
C GLY A 55 -8.49 -3.30 7.82
N GLY A 56 -8.45 -4.12 8.85
CA GLY A 56 -7.22 -4.65 9.43
C GLY A 56 -7.30 -4.84 10.94
N SER A 57 -6.19 -5.22 11.54
CA SER A 57 -6.06 -5.42 12.98
C SER A 57 -4.71 -4.94 13.49
N PHE A 58 -4.67 -4.52 14.76
CA PHE A 58 -3.46 -4.08 15.43
C PHE A 58 -3.01 -5.09 16.50
N THR A 59 -1.75 -5.50 16.47
CA THR A 59 -1.15 -6.35 17.52
C THR A 59 -0.30 -5.50 18.46
N HIS A 60 -0.86 -5.19 19.64
CA HIS A 60 -0.30 -4.23 20.61
C HIS A 60 1.14 -4.49 21.02
N TYR A 61 1.47 -5.73 21.39
CA TYR A 61 2.80 -6.07 21.91
C TYR A 61 3.93 -5.98 20.87
N GLN A 62 3.58 -6.10 19.59
CA GLN A 62 4.57 -6.15 18.50
C GLN A 62 4.58 -4.88 17.65
N ARG A 63 3.72 -3.89 17.97
CA ARG A 63 3.54 -2.67 17.16
C ARG A 63 3.31 -2.99 15.68
N LEU A 64 2.52 -4.04 15.42
CA LEU A 64 2.21 -4.49 14.06
C LEU A 64 0.81 -4.05 13.65
N ASP A 65 0.75 -3.32 12.55
CA ASP A 65 -0.49 -3.12 11.80
C ASP A 65 -0.62 -4.23 10.77
N THR A 66 -1.76 -4.94 10.79
CA THR A 66 -2.11 -5.97 9.82
C THR A 66 -3.26 -5.43 8.97
N ALA A 67 -2.91 -4.69 7.92
CA ALA A 67 -3.85 -4.03 7.04
C ALA A 67 -4.50 -5.00 6.07
N LEU A 68 -5.82 -4.89 5.89
CA LEU A 68 -6.51 -5.54 4.78
C LEU A 68 -6.67 -4.52 3.66
N VAL A 69 -6.12 -4.85 2.49
CA VAL A 69 -6.08 -3.97 1.33
C VAL A 69 -6.71 -4.66 0.14
N ARG A 70 -7.53 -3.92 -0.61
CA ARG A 70 -8.02 -4.28 -1.92
C ARG A 70 -7.28 -3.45 -2.96
N VAL A 71 -6.87 -4.07 -4.06
CA VAL A 71 -6.43 -3.36 -5.26
C VAL A 71 -7.40 -3.66 -6.38
N ALA A 72 -8.01 -2.62 -6.95
CA ALA A 72 -8.90 -2.72 -8.10
C ALA A 72 -8.16 -2.22 -9.35
N SER A 73 -8.14 -3.04 -10.39
CA SER A 73 -7.61 -2.68 -11.70
C SER A 73 -8.73 -2.43 -12.68
N HIS A 74 -8.74 -1.24 -13.25
CA HIS A 74 -9.62 -0.82 -14.32
C HIS A 74 -8.82 -0.56 -15.59
N ALA A 75 -9.40 -0.90 -16.73
CA ALA A 75 -8.84 -0.61 -18.04
C ALA A 75 -9.97 -0.63 -19.08
N ASN A 76 -9.67 -0.18 -20.31
CA ASN A 76 -10.62 -0.19 -21.42
C ASN A 76 -10.98 -1.61 -21.91
N GLY A 77 -10.25 -2.64 -21.47
CA GLY A 77 -10.51 -4.03 -21.84
C GLY A 77 -10.26 -5.01 -20.70
N ARG A 78 -11.05 -6.10 -20.69
CA ARG A 78 -10.97 -7.17 -19.68
C ARG A 78 -9.58 -7.80 -19.60
N THR A 79 -8.92 -7.99 -20.75
CA THR A 79 -7.59 -8.59 -20.84
C THR A 79 -6.53 -7.73 -20.16
N GLU A 80 -6.59 -6.41 -20.37
CA GLU A 80 -5.62 -5.47 -19.81
C GLU A 80 -5.81 -5.30 -18.30
N ALA A 81 -7.06 -5.11 -17.85
CA ALA A 81 -7.37 -5.06 -16.42
C ALA A 81 -6.91 -6.34 -15.68
N HIS A 82 -7.15 -7.52 -16.30
CA HIS A 82 -6.68 -8.78 -15.75
C HIS A 82 -5.15 -8.89 -15.72
N ARG A 83 -4.47 -8.46 -16.79
CA ARG A 83 -2.99 -8.43 -16.86
C ARG A 83 -2.43 -7.60 -15.72
N ASN A 84 -2.93 -6.38 -15.55
CA ASN A 84 -2.44 -5.45 -14.53
C ASN A 84 -2.70 -6.00 -13.12
N ALA A 85 -3.87 -6.57 -12.86
CA ALA A 85 -4.15 -7.24 -11.58
C ALA A 85 -3.18 -8.40 -11.28
N ARG A 86 -2.80 -9.20 -12.29
CA ARG A 86 -1.80 -10.28 -12.14
C ARG A 86 -0.39 -9.74 -11.89
N VAL A 87 -0.01 -8.65 -12.54
CA VAL A 87 1.27 -7.97 -12.31
C VAL A 87 1.32 -7.45 -10.88
N VAL A 88 0.29 -6.76 -10.41
CA VAL A 88 0.17 -6.30 -9.02
C VAL A 88 0.31 -7.47 -8.05
N ARG A 89 -0.42 -8.58 -8.27
CA ARG A 89 -0.31 -9.79 -7.43
C ARG A 89 1.14 -10.25 -7.27
N ALA A 90 1.89 -10.32 -8.36
CA ALA A 90 3.30 -10.73 -8.33
C ALA A 90 4.18 -9.70 -7.60
N LEU A 91 3.98 -8.41 -7.86
CA LEU A 91 4.74 -7.32 -7.26
C LEU A 91 4.54 -7.22 -5.75
N LEU A 92 3.31 -7.36 -5.26
CA LEU A 92 3.04 -7.28 -3.82
C LEU A 92 3.77 -8.39 -3.04
N GLY A 93 3.93 -9.58 -3.64
CA GLY A 93 4.74 -10.65 -3.07
C GLY A 93 6.22 -10.28 -2.86
N THR A 94 6.75 -9.29 -3.59
CA THR A 94 8.15 -8.86 -3.43
C THR A 94 8.36 -7.83 -2.31
N LEU A 95 7.30 -7.35 -1.66
CA LEU A 95 7.41 -6.37 -0.57
C LEU A 95 7.89 -6.97 0.75
N VAL A 96 7.77 -8.29 0.92
CA VAL A 96 8.10 -8.96 2.18
C VAL A 96 9.57 -8.69 2.56
N GLY A 97 9.78 -8.22 3.79
CA GLY A 97 11.10 -7.90 4.32
C GLY A 97 11.68 -6.55 3.87
N SER A 98 10.97 -5.81 3.01
CA SER A 98 11.42 -4.48 2.58
C SER A 98 11.22 -3.42 3.67
N THR A 99 12.11 -2.43 3.67
CA THR A 99 11.96 -1.19 4.44
C THR A 99 11.63 -0.07 3.48
N ARG A 100 10.57 0.68 3.79
CA ARG A 100 10.12 1.87 3.07
C ARG A 100 10.17 3.08 4.01
N PRO A 101 10.14 4.32 3.50
CA PRO A 101 10.07 5.50 4.34
C PRO A 101 8.96 5.36 5.40
N GLY A 102 9.35 5.37 6.68
CA GLY A 102 8.41 5.25 7.80
C GLY A 102 7.83 3.85 8.06
N ALA A 103 8.16 2.81 7.29
CA ALA A 103 7.53 1.49 7.39
C ALA A 103 8.52 0.33 7.21
N ARG A 104 8.30 -0.76 7.94
CA ARG A 104 8.90 -2.07 7.64
C ARG A 104 7.79 -3.06 7.30
N VAL A 105 7.90 -3.72 6.16
CA VAL A 105 6.95 -4.77 5.75
C VAL A 105 7.46 -6.12 6.23
N HIS A 106 6.64 -6.80 7.03
CA HIS A 106 6.98 -8.10 7.62
C HIS A 106 6.37 -9.26 6.85
N ASP A 107 5.15 -9.11 6.36
CA ASP A 107 4.42 -10.16 5.67
C ASP A 107 3.43 -9.58 4.65
N VAL A 108 3.18 -10.35 3.59
CA VAL A 108 2.14 -10.10 2.58
C VAL A 108 1.47 -11.44 2.28
N ALA A 109 0.20 -11.55 2.65
CA ALA A 109 -0.59 -12.75 2.43
C ALA A 109 -1.77 -12.47 1.51
N GLU A 110 -2.00 -13.37 0.54
CA GLU A 110 -3.15 -13.28 -0.35
C GLU A 110 -4.41 -13.79 0.35
N GLU A 111 -5.43 -12.92 0.41
CA GLU A 111 -6.77 -13.27 0.90
C GLU A 111 -7.70 -13.62 -0.28
N GLN A 112 -7.49 -12.97 -1.42
CA GLN A 112 -8.24 -13.21 -2.66
C GLN A 112 -7.36 -12.87 -3.87
N GLY A 113 -7.20 -13.82 -4.79
CA GLY A 113 -6.56 -13.57 -6.08
C GLY A 113 -7.42 -12.72 -7.02
N PRO A 114 -6.90 -12.31 -8.19
CA PRO A 114 -7.62 -11.50 -9.15
C PRO A 114 -8.97 -12.09 -9.57
N ALA A 115 -10.06 -11.38 -9.31
CA ALA A 115 -11.42 -11.74 -9.68
C ALA A 115 -12.08 -10.60 -10.46
N LEU A 116 -12.85 -10.95 -11.50
CA LEU A 116 -13.69 -9.98 -12.19
C LEU A 116 -14.92 -9.69 -11.32
N GLU A 117 -15.05 -8.46 -10.85
CA GLU A 117 -16.17 -8.02 -10.02
C GLU A 117 -16.94 -6.90 -10.72
N PRO A 118 -18.27 -6.84 -10.60
CA PRO A 118 -19.05 -5.72 -11.13
C PRO A 118 -18.66 -4.43 -10.40
N ASP A 119 -18.70 -3.28 -11.09
CA ASP A 119 -18.60 -1.96 -10.47
C ASP A 119 -19.91 -1.21 -10.69
N GLU A 120 -20.60 -0.89 -9.60
CA GLU A 120 -21.90 -0.21 -9.62
C GLU A 120 -21.75 1.28 -9.96
N ASP A 121 -20.64 1.90 -9.54
CA ASP A 121 -20.37 3.31 -9.79
C ASP A 121 -19.90 3.54 -11.24
N HIS A 122 -19.33 2.49 -11.85
CA HIS A 122 -18.71 2.54 -13.18
C HIS A 122 -19.15 1.37 -14.07
N PRO A 123 -20.44 1.27 -14.40
CA PRO A 123 -20.95 0.18 -15.21
C PRO A 123 -20.29 0.17 -16.59
N GLY A 124 -19.87 -1.01 -17.03
CA GLY A 124 -19.25 -1.21 -18.35
C GLY A 124 -17.72 -1.11 -18.36
N THR A 125 -17.07 -0.60 -17.31
CA THR A 125 -15.61 -0.65 -17.18
C THR A 125 -15.19 -1.95 -16.48
N PRO A 126 -14.40 -2.84 -17.12
CA PRO A 126 -13.89 -4.05 -16.48
C PRO A 126 -13.12 -3.74 -15.19
N ARG A 127 -13.48 -4.40 -14.08
CA ARG A 127 -12.83 -4.27 -12.78
C ARG A 127 -12.32 -5.61 -12.28
N TYR A 128 -11.00 -5.77 -12.23
CA TYR A 128 -10.37 -6.91 -11.57
C TYR A 128 -9.88 -6.53 -10.18
N THR A 129 -10.37 -7.20 -9.15
CA THR A 129 -9.97 -6.94 -7.77
C THR A 129 -9.13 -8.08 -7.21
N LEU A 130 -8.15 -7.75 -6.38
CA LEU A 130 -7.45 -8.69 -5.51
C LEU A 130 -7.42 -8.15 -4.08
N ARG A 131 -7.28 -9.04 -3.09
CA ARG A 131 -7.19 -8.66 -1.67
C ARG A 131 -5.94 -9.25 -1.04
N GLN A 132 -5.23 -8.42 -0.29
CA GLN A 132 -4.00 -8.78 0.41
C GLN A 132 -4.09 -8.32 1.85
N ARG A 133 -3.51 -9.12 2.74
CA ARG A 133 -3.24 -8.75 4.11
C ARG A 133 -1.76 -8.41 4.23
N ILE A 134 -1.47 -7.20 4.68
CA ILE A 134 -0.10 -6.68 4.76
C ILE A 134 0.22 -6.37 6.21
N THR A 135 1.24 -7.02 6.75
CA THR A 135 1.70 -6.78 8.11
C THR A 135 2.90 -5.84 8.08
N VAL A 136 2.75 -4.67 8.71
CA VAL A 136 3.76 -3.62 8.77
C VAL A 136 4.01 -3.17 10.20
N SER A 137 5.18 -2.60 10.45
CA SER A 137 5.47 -1.80 11.65
C SER A 137 6.00 -0.43 11.26
N PRO A 138 5.98 0.55 12.18
CA PRO A 138 6.78 1.76 12.02
C PRO A 138 8.23 1.39 11.68
N GLY A 139 8.79 2.06 10.68
CA GLY A 139 10.18 1.91 10.28
C GLY A 139 11.15 2.51 11.31
N PRO A 140 12.46 2.23 11.20
CA PRO A 140 13.46 2.79 12.11
C PRO A 140 13.49 4.32 12.13
N ASP A 141 12.99 4.98 11.08
CA ASP A 141 12.97 6.43 10.91
C ASP A 141 11.67 7.09 11.38
N ALA A 142 10.71 6.27 11.84
CA ALA A 142 9.43 6.70 12.39
C ALA A 142 9.52 7.07 13.88
N ASP A 143 10.66 6.78 14.53
CA ASP A 143 10.96 7.24 15.89
C ASP A 143 11.57 8.66 15.87
N PRO A 144 10.96 9.66 16.52
CA PRO A 144 11.56 10.99 16.61
C PRO A 144 12.98 11.00 17.20
N LYS A 145 13.33 10.05 18.08
CA LYS A 145 14.69 9.96 18.66
C LYS A 145 15.74 9.46 17.68
N SER A 146 15.36 8.63 16.70
CA SER A 146 16.28 8.13 15.68
C SER A 146 16.64 9.24 14.67
N ARG A 147 15.72 10.18 14.43
CA ARG A 147 15.97 11.38 13.61
C ARG A 147 16.98 12.34 14.24
N GLU A 148 16.95 12.54 15.55
CA GLU A 148 17.91 13.41 16.25
C GLU A 148 19.31 12.79 16.29
N SER A 149 19.40 11.48 16.53
CA SER A 149 20.68 10.76 16.57
C SER A 149 21.41 10.74 15.21
N ARG A 150 20.68 10.74 14.09
CA ARG A 150 21.29 10.81 12.74
C ARG A 150 21.78 12.21 12.37
N LYS A 151 21.11 13.26 12.85
CA LYS A 151 21.57 14.65 12.66
C LYS A 151 22.89 14.92 13.39
N ALA A 152 23.06 14.35 14.58
CA ALA A 152 24.31 14.46 15.33
C ALA A 152 25.51 13.78 14.63
N PHE A 153 25.26 12.74 13.83
CA PHE A 153 26.31 11.95 13.17
C PHE A 153 26.80 12.54 11.83
N HIS A 154 26.05 13.46 11.21
CA HIS A 154 26.41 14.09 9.93
C HIS A 154 26.98 15.51 10.10
N SER A 155 27.31 15.92 11.32
CA SER A 155 27.94 17.21 11.64
C SER A 155 29.33 17.08 12.25
N GLN A 156 30.03 15.97 12.00
CA GLN A 156 31.44 15.77 12.33
C GLN A 156 32.29 15.55 11.09
#